data_AF-A0A346D486-F1
#
_entry.id   AF-A0A346D486-F1
#
_cell.length_a   1.000
_cell.length_b   1.000
_cell.length_c   1.000
_cell.angle_alpha   90.00
_cell.angle_beta   90.00
_cell.angle_gamma   90.00
#
_symmetry.space_group_name_H-M   'P 1'
#
loop_
_entity.id
_entity.type
_entity.pdbx_description
1 polymer ?
#
loop_
_entity_poly.entity_id
_entity_poly.type
_entity_poly.pdbx_seq_one_letter_code
_entity_poly.pdbx_strand_id
1 'polypeptide(L)'
;RTRYFRTANQFNIATNLLSGNVFPLSDEKTSLGFVSLLWVIFVWLLNISYIFSVMSGSLYFAKLSTKETLKRSGAVIALFLELTIPLINLNLRRTSFRNLIRKYNSILIDSDDLKRLVHDTVKPFKRGVKMYTVACLTVATAWSAEPFSRIFDNDTFTYTDFTAPGYFPGEPFGKKMFAAGVTLQVVGAWSINFRKISIDIYVNYFIVVLSAQYK
;
A
#
# COMPACT_ATOMS: atom_id res chain seq x y z
N ARG A 1 -21.14 -6.67 22.15
CA ARG A 1 -21.18 -6.74 20.66
C ARG A 1 -19.97 -7.52 20.17
N THR A 2 -20.18 -8.63 19.48
CA THR A 2 -19.14 -9.51 18.95
C THR A 2 -18.42 -8.84 17.76
N ARG A 3 -17.09 -8.86 17.81
CA ARG A 3 -16.21 -8.25 16.79
C ARG A 3 -15.60 -9.32 15.89
N TYR A 4 -16.39 -10.31 15.45
CA TYR A 4 -15.89 -11.47 14.73
C TYR A 4 -15.16 -11.09 13.44
N PHE A 5 -15.70 -10.15 12.65
CA PHE A 5 -15.04 -9.64 11.44
C PHE A 5 -13.63 -9.11 11.72
N ARG A 6 -13.45 -8.41 12.84
CA ARG A 6 -12.16 -7.87 13.27
C ARG A 6 -11.23 -8.99 13.76
N THR A 7 -11.70 -9.83 14.67
CA THR A 7 -10.86 -10.85 15.32
C THR A 7 -10.43 -11.96 14.35
N ALA A 8 -11.26 -12.28 13.36
CA ALA A 8 -10.97 -13.31 12.37
C ALA A 8 -9.84 -12.93 11.41
N ASN A 9 -9.42 -11.65 11.31
CA ASN A 9 -8.27 -11.27 10.48
C ASN A 9 -7.38 -10.18 11.12
N GLN A 10 -6.56 -10.60 12.09
CA GLN A 10 -5.55 -9.76 12.74
C GLN A 10 -4.53 -9.15 11.76
N PHE A 11 -4.22 -9.85 10.66
CA PHE A 11 -3.30 -9.34 9.65
C PHE A 11 -3.85 -8.08 8.97
N ASN A 12 -5.14 -8.09 8.60
CA ASN A 12 -5.83 -6.92 8.06
C ASN A 12 -5.83 -5.73 9.05
N ILE A 13 -5.96 -5.98 10.35
CA ILE A 13 -5.86 -4.92 11.37
C ILE A 13 -4.49 -4.26 11.33
N ALA A 14 -3.43 -5.07 11.37
CA ALA A 14 -2.05 -4.59 11.39
C ALA A 14 -1.72 -3.82 10.10
N THR A 15 -2.04 -4.39 8.93
CA THR A 15 -1.76 -3.75 7.64
C THR A 15 -2.54 -2.46 7.45
N ASN A 16 -3.82 -2.41 7.88
CA ASN A 16 -4.65 -1.21 7.75
C ASN A 16 -4.15 -0.02 8.59
N LEU A 17 -3.57 -0.29 9.77
CA LEU A 17 -2.94 0.74 10.60
C LEU A 17 -1.55 1.13 10.06
N LEU A 18 -0.69 0.14 9.81
CA LEU A 18 0.68 0.39 9.36
C LEU A 18 0.73 1.12 8.02
N SER A 19 -0.21 0.86 7.12
CA SER A 19 -0.35 1.55 5.82
C SER A 19 -0.94 2.96 5.89
N GLY A 20 -1.52 3.35 7.03
CA GLY A 20 -2.21 4.64 7.16
C GLY A 20 -3.54 4.75 6.39
N ASN A 21 -4.14 3.63 5.96
CA ASN A 21 -5.42 3.63 5.24
C ASN A 21 -6.64 3.85 6.17
N VAL A 22 -6.60 3.29 7.39
CA VAL A 22 -7.64 3.50 8.44
C VAL A 22 -9.08 3.17 7.97
N PHE A 23 -9.23 2.10 7.19
CA PHE A 23 -10.55 1.59 6.80
C PHE A 23 -11.37 1.08 7.99
N PRO A 24 -12.71 1.05 7.89
CA PRO A 24 -13.57 0.49 8.95
C PRO A 24 -13.28 -0.98 9.23
N LEU A 25 -13.00 -1.31 10.50
CA LEU A 25 -12.84 -2.70 10.95
C LEU A 25 -13.98 -3.16 11.86
N SER A 26 -14.92 -2.27 12.15
CA SER A 26 -16.09 -2.49 13.01
C SER A 26 -17.29 -1.68 12.50
N ASP A 27 -18.46 -1.97 13.06
CA ASP A 27 -19.68 -1.18 12.92
C ASP A 27 -19.56 0.21 13.58
N GLU A 28 -18.72 0.33 14.62
CA GLU A 28 -18.43 1.58 15.32
C GLU A 28 -17.44 2.49 14.55
N LYS A 29 -17.51 3.79 14.80
CA LYS A 29 -16.49 4.75 14.35
C LYS A 29 -15.15 4.38 14.99
N THR A 30 -14.13 4.18 14.16
CA THR A 30 -12.76 3.97 14.62
C THR A 30 -12.23 5.27 15.20
N SER A 31 -11.98 5.30 16.52
CA SER A 31 -11.17 6.33 17.16
C SER A 31 -9.70 5.90 17.08
N LEU A 32 -8.83 6.84 16.71
CA LEU A 32 -7.39 6.64 16.73
C LEU A 32 -6.81 7.31 17.97
N GLY A 33 -5.88 6.63 18.64
CA GLY A 33 -5.06 7.27 19.67
C GLY A 33 -4.10 8.28 19.04
N PHE A 34 -3.57 9.20 19.86
CA PHE A 34 -2.67 10.26 19.41
C PHE A 34 -1.44 9.73 18.64
N VAL A 35 -0.78 8.68 19.16
CA VAL A 35 0.39 8.06 18.52
C VAL A 35 0.03 7.46 17.15
N SER A 36 -1.12 6.78 17.05
CA SER A 36 -1.59 6.22 15.78
C SER A 36 -1.94 7.30 14.76
N LEU A 37 -2.48 8.44 15.21
CA LEU A 37 -2.75 9.58 14.36
C LEU A 37 -1.46 10.19 13.79
N LEU A 38 -0.45 10.40 14.64
CA LEU A 38 0.87 10.88 14.20
C LEU A 38 1.51 9.94 13.17
N TRP A 39 1.43 8.63 13.42
CA TRP A 39 1.91 7.62 12.47
C TRP A 39 1.21 7.72 11.12
N VAL A 40 -0.13 7.82 11.12
CA VAL A 40 -0.91 7.95 9.88
C VAL A 40 -0.48 9.21 9.13
N ILE A 41 -0.38 10.36 9.79
CA ILE A 41 0.08 11.61 9.18
C ILE A 41 1.47 11.43 8.55
N PHE A 42 2.41 10.84 9.28
CA PHE A 42 3.76 10.58 8.81
C PHE A 42 3.77 9.71 7.54
N VAL A 43 3.05 8.58 7.53
CA VAL A 43 2.98 7.69 6.36
C VAL A 43 2.34 8.40 5.16
N TRP A 44 1.33 9.24 5.38
CA TRP A 44 0.73 10.04 4.30
C TRP A 44 1.70 11.05 3.72
N LEU A 45 2.42 11.81 4.57
CA LEU A 45 3.44 12.75 4.12
C LEU A 45 4.51 12.04 3.28
N LEU A 46 5.02 10.91 3.76
CA LEU A 46 6.02 10.11 3.04
C LEU A 46 5.53 9.68 1.65
N ASN A 47 4.30 9.17 1.55
CA ASN A 47 3.73 8.75 0.26
C ASN A 47 3.50 9.93 -0.69
N ILE A 48 2.97 11.05 -0.20
CA ILE A 48 2.74 12.26 -1.01
C ILE A 48 4.08 12.80 -1.51
N SER A 49 5.09 12.91 -0.65
CA SER A 49 6.43 13.35 -1.03
C SER A 49 7.06 12.45 -2.09
N TYR A 50 6.94 11.13 -1.94
CA TYR A 50 7.45 10.16 -2.92
C TYR A 50 6.75 10.32 -4.28
N ILE A 51 5.41 10.32 -4.32
CA ILE A 51 4.65 10.47 -5.57
C ILE A 51 4.98 11.81 -6.22
N PHE A 52 5.00 12.90 -5.45
CA PHE A 52 5.30 14.22 -5.98
C PHE A 52 6.72 14.29 -6.56
N SER A 53 7.71 13.71 -5.87
CA SER A 53 9.08 13.62 -6.37
C SER A 53 9.15 12.83 -7.68
N VAL A 54 8.54 11.65 -7.77
CA VAL A 54 8.56 10.84 -9.00
C VAL A 54 7.81 11.52 -10.15
N MET A 55 6.63 12.11 -9.89
CA MET A 55 5.87 12.83 -10.91
C MET A 55 6.65 14.04 -11.43
N SER A 56 7.19 14.86 -10.53
CA SER A 56 7.97 16.04 -10.93
C SER A 56 9.25 15.66 -11.67
N GLY A 57 10.00 14.69 -11.14
CA GLY A 57 11.21 14.15 -11.76
C GLY A 57 10.95 13.62 -13.16
N SER A 58 9.90 12.83 -13.34
CA SER A 58 9.60 12.13 -14.59
C SER A 58 8.94 13.01 -15.66
N LEU A 59 8.13 13.99 -15.26
CA LEU A 59 7.37 14.84 -16.19
C LEU A 59 8.08 16.16 -16.55
N TYR A 60 8.86 16.72 -15.62
CA TYR A 60 9.43 18.06 -15.79
C TYR A 60 10.95 18.07 -15.79
N PHE A 61 11.61 17.42 -14.83
CA PHE A 61 13.04 17.60 -14.61
C PHE A 61 13.92 16.68 -15.48
N ALA A 62 13.54 15.42 -15.66
CA ALA A 62 14.32 14.47 -16.45
C ALA A 62 14.23 14.70 -17.97
N LYS A 63 13.36 15.63 -18.43
CA LYS A 63 13.17 16.01 -19.85
C LYS A 63 13.03 14.79 -20.77
N LEU A 64 12.30 13.78 -20.30
CA LEU A 64 12.09 12.53 -21.04
C LEU A 64 10.98 12.69 -22.08
N SER A 65 11.09 11.92 -23.18
CA SER A 65 9.96 11.77 -24.11
C SER A 65 8.80 11.03 -23.43
N THR A 66 7.56 11.25 -23.88
CA THR A 66 6.37 10.56 -23.32
C THR A 66 6.52 9.04 -23.28
N LYS A 67 7.12 8.45 -24.33
CA LYS A 67 7.38 7.01 -24.41
C LYS A 67 8.38 6.56 -23.33
N GLU A 68 9.40 7.35 -23.07
CA GLU A 68 10.42 7.03 -22.08
C GLU A 68 9.93 7.25 -20.65
N THR A 69 9.16 8.31 -20.40
CA THR A 69 8.44 8.52 -19.15
C THR A 69 7.52 7.35 -18.84
N LEU A 70 6.74 6.87 -19.82
CA LEU A 70 5.86 5.72 -19.61
C LEU A 70 6.67 4.43 -19.37
N LYS A 71 7.78 4.22 -20.07
CA LYS A 71 8.64 3.06 -19.88
C LYS A 71 9.27 3.02 -18.48
N ARG A 72 9.75 4.16 -17.98
CA ARG A 72 10.47 4.23 -16.69
C ARG A 72 9.54 4.38 -15.49
N SER A 73 8.51 5.21 -15.62
CA SER A 73 7.63 5.62 -14.52
C SER A 73 6.20 5.11 -14.64
N GLY A 74 5.84 4.44 -15.75
CA GLY A 74 4.50 3.92 -15.98
C GLY A 74 4.02 2.95 -14.90
N ALA A 75 4.91 2.11 -14.37
CA ALA A 75 4.58 1.23 -13.24
C ALA A 75 4.18 2.02 -11.98
N VAL A 76 4.89 3.11 -11.68
CA VAL A 76 4.58 3.98 -10.52
C VAL A 76 3.28 4.75 -10.76
N ILE A 77 3.03 5.22 -11.99
CA ILE A 77 1.77 5.87 -12.38
C ILE A 77 0.59 4.91 -12.24
N ALA A 78 0.72 3.68 -12.76
CA ALA A 78 -0.31 2.66 -12.64
C ALA A 78 -0.58 2.33 -11.16
N LEU A 79 0.48 2.15 -10.37
CA LEU A 79 0.36 1.92 -8.93
C LEU A 79 -0.36 3.07 -8.20
N PHE A 80 -0.09 4.32 -8.59
CA PHE A 80 -0.80 5.48 -8.05
C PHE A 80 -2.30 5.44 -8.36
N LEU A 81 -2.70 5.06 -9.58
CA LEU A 81 -4.11 4.91 -9.95
C LEU A 81 -4.77 3.74 -9.20
N GLU A 82 -4.10 2.59 -9.15
CA GLU A 82 -4.55 1.39 -8.42
C GLU A 82 -4.67 1.63 -6.91
N LEU A 83 -3.91 2.55 -6.35
CA LEU A 83 -4.05 2.97 -4.96
C LEU A 83 -5.21 3.97 -4.80
N THR A 84 -5.24 5.00 -5.64
CA THR A 84 -6.11 6.16 -5.45
C THR A 84 -7.58 5.83 -5.71
N ILE A 85 -7.87 5.08 -6.78
CA ILE A 85 -9.26 4.76 -7.17
C ILE A 85 -9.97 3.95 -6.08
N PRO A 86 -9.42 2.82 -5.57
CA PRO A 86 -10.04 2.09 -4.47
C PRO A 86 -10.07 2.90 -3.17
N LEU A 87 -9.00 3.66 -2.86
CA LEU A 87 -8.94 4.45 -1.64
C LEU A 87 -10.07 5.48 -1.56
N ILE A 88 -10.35 6.20 -2.66
CA ILE A 88 -11.47 7.15 -2.75
C ILE A 88 -12.79 6.39 -2.61
N ASN A 89 -13.00 5.33 -3.39
CA ASN A 89 -14.24 4.56 -3.39
C ASN A 89 -14.59 3.98 -2.00
N LEU A 90 -13.60 3.40 -1.31
CA LEU A 90 -13.78 2.83 0.02
C LEU A 90 -14.10 3.91 1.07
N ASN A 91 -13.51 5.10 0.95
CA ASN A 91 -13.78 6.21 1.86
C ASN A 91 -15.14 6.86 1.61
N LEU A 92 -15.56 7.03 0.35
CA LEU A 92 -16.90 7.54 0.01
C LEU A 92 -18.00 6.60 0.48
N ARG A 93 -17.78 5.28 0.42
CA ARG A 93 -18.75 4.25 0.80
C ARG A 93 -18.56 3.73 2.24
N ARG A 94 -17.83 4.47 3.08
CA ARG A 94 -17.42 4.02 4.42
C ARG A 94 -18.59 3.57 5.30
N THR A 95 -19.71 4.27 5.25
CA THR A 95 -20.94 3.93 5.99
C THR A 95 -21.54 2.60 5.51
N SER A 96 -21.55 2.35 4.20
CA SER A 96 -22.03 1.10 3.63
C SER A 96 -21.17 -0.08 4.07
N PHE A 97 -19.84 0.06 4.09
CA PHE A 97 -18.94 -0.98 4.60
C PHE A 97 -19.15 -1.24 6.09
N ARG A 98 -19.39 -0.22 6.93
CA ARG A 98 -19.75 -0.42 8.34
C ARG A 98 -21.05 -1.18 8.50
N ASN A 99 -22.06 -0.83 7.73
CA ASN A 99 -23.34 -1.55 7.72
C ASN A 99 -23.17 -3.00 7.29
N LEU A 100 -22.31 -3.25 6.31
CA LEU A 100 -21.98 -4.59 5.85
C LEU A 100 -21.26 -5.40 6.93
N ILE A 101 -20.25 -4.83 7.60
CA ILE A 101 -19.58 -5.44 8.77
C ILE A 101 -20.58 -5.77 9.88
N ARG A 102 -21.53 -4.86 10.15
CA ARG A 102 -22.59 -5.08 11.14
C ARG A 102 -23.46 -6.29 10.77
N LYS A 103 -23.90 -6.39 9.51
CA LYS A 103 -24.68 -7.53 9.01
C LYS A 103 -23.89 -8.84 9.09
N TYR A 104 -22.59 -8.82 8.77
CA TYR A 104 -21.77 -10.02 8.94
C TYR A 104 -21.68 -10.44 10.39
N ASN A 105 -21.35 -9.50 11.28
CA ASN A 105 -21.23 -9.81 12.70
C ASN A 105 -22.56 -10.35 13.26
N SER A 106 -23.72 -9.86 12.80
CA SER A 106 -25.00 -10.42 13.23
C SER A 106 -25.24 -11.85 12.71
N ILE A 107 -25.08 -12.09 11.41
CA ILE A 107 -25.32 -13.42 10.81
C ILE A 107 -24.37 -14.47 11.41
N LEU A 108 -23.11 -14.09 11.65
CA LEU A 108 -22.12 -14.97 12.24
C LEU A 108 -22.34 -15.25 13.72
N ILE A 109 -23.18 -14.51 14.44
CA ILE A 109 -23.51 -14.85 15.84
C ILE A 109 -24.39 -16.09 15.90
N ASP A 110 -25.28 -16.25 14.93
CA ASP A 110 -26.42 -17.17 15.01
C ASP A 110 -26.08 -18.61 14.57
N SER A 111 -24.87 -18.88 14.07
CA SER A 111 -24.44 -20.22 13.63
C SER A 111 -22.95 -20.49 13.87
N ASP A 112 -22.64 -21.44 14.74
CA ASP A 112 -21.27 -21.89 14.99
C ASP A 112 -20.68 -22.66 13.79
N ASP A 113 -21.52 -23.37 13.02
CA ASP A 113 -21.11 -24.02 11.78
C ASP A 113 -20.66 -23.00 10.74
N LEU A 114 -21.40 -21.89 10.60
CA LEU A 114 -21.02 -20.80 9.69
C LEU A 114 -19.71 -20.14 10.13
N LYS A 115 -19.48 -19.95 11.43
CA LYS A 115 -18.19 -19.45 11.95
C LYS A 115 -17.05 -20.38 11.54
N ARG A 116 -17.23 -21.69 11.70
CA ARG A 116 -16.22 -22.70 11.36
C ARG A 116 -15.94 -22.71 9.86
N LEU A 117 -16.97 -22.69 9.03
CA LEU A 117 -16.83 -22.65 7.57
C LEU A 117 -16.11 -21.39 7.09
N VAL A 118 -16.44 -20.23 7.67
CA VAL A 118 -15.75 -18.96 7.41
C VAL A 118 -14.29 -19.02 7.87
N HIS A 119 -14.02 -19.60 9.04
CA HIS A 119 -12.65 -19.79 9.51
C HIS A 119 -11.82 -20.65 8.54
N ASP A 120 -12.36 -21.81 8.15
CA ASP A 120 -11.68 -22.78 7.28
C ASP A 120 -11.46 -22.23 5.87
N THR A 121 -12.38 -21.39 5.38
CA THR A 121 -12.24 -20.70 4.09
C THR A 121 -11.23 -19.55 4.15
N VAL A 122 -11.18 -18.79 5.25
CA VAL A 122 -10.26 -17.64 5.43
C VAL A 122 -8.82 -18.08 5.74
N LYS A 123 -8.63 -19.23 6.41
CA LYS A 123 -7.31 -19.73 6.83
C LYS A 123 -6.29 -19.89 5.68
N PRO A 124 -6.58 -20.60 4.57
CA PRO A 124 -5.62 -20.71 3.45
C PRO A 124 -5.36 -19.35 2.80
N PHE A 125 -6.39 -18.51 2.71
CA PHE A 125 -6.27 -17.16 2.16
C PHE A 125 -5.27 -16.28 2.93
N LYS A 126 -5.26 -16.35 4.27
CA LYS A 126 -4.25 -15.65 5.10
C LYS A 126 -2.82 -16.01 4.73
N ARG A 127 -2.54 -17.29 4.43
CA ARG A 127 -1.19 -17.73 4.05
C ARG A 127 -0.81 -17.17 2.68
N GLY A 128 -1.71 -17.28 1.70
CA GLY A 128 -1.49 -16.75 0.35
C GLY A 128 -1.24 -15.24 0.34
N VAL A 129 -2.04 -14.48 1.10
CA VAL A 129 -1.87 -13.02 1.25
C VAL A 129 -0.53 -12.63 1.85
N LYS A 130 -0.03 -13.37 2.85
CA LYS A 130 1.28 -13.08 3.44
C LYS A 130 2.40 -13.30 2.43
N MET A 131 2.35 -14.41 1.68
CA MET A 131 3.30 -14.72 0.62
C MET A 131 3.26 -13.65 -0.49
N TYR A 132 2.05 -13.26 -0.92
CA TYR A 132 1.83 -12.15 -1.85
C TYR A 132 2.47 -10.86 -1.36
N THR A 133 2.27 -10.51 -0.08
CA THR A 133 2.84 -9.31 0.52
C THR A 133 4.37 -9.33 0.48
N VAL A 134 4.99 -10.43 0.91
CA VAL A 134 6.45 -10.57 0.90
C VAL A 134 6.99 -10.48 -0.53
N ALA A 135 6.41 -11.22 -1.47
CA ALA A 135 6.84 -11.22 -2.86
C ALA A 135 6.78 -9.82 -3.49
N CYS A 136 5.65 -9.11 -3.32
CA CYS A 136 5.49 -7.76 -3.86
C CYS A 136 6.48 -6.77 -3.26
N LEU A 137 6.71 -6.81 -1.94
CA LEU A 137 7.67 -5.91 -1.30
C LEU A 137 9.10 -6.23 -1.72
N THR A 138 9.48 -7.51 -1.84
CA THR A 138 10.81 -7.90 -2.33
C THR A 138 11.05 -7.41 -3.75
N VAL A 139 10.09 -7.57 -4.66
CA VAL A 139 10.22 -7.09 -6.04
C VAL A 139 10.29 -5.56 -6.09
N ALA A 140 9.43 -4.86 -5.33
CA ALA A 140 9.46 -3.40 -5.26
C ALA A 140 10.81 -2.88 -4.73
N THR A 141 11.34 -3.50 -3.67
CA THR A 141 12.66 -3.15 -3.11
C THR A 141 13.77 -3.41 -4.12
N ALA A 142 13.80 -4.57 -4.78
CA ALA A 142 14.83 -4.90 -5.76
C ALA A 142 14.82 -3.91 -6.94
N TRP A 143 13.64 -3.57 -7.46
CA TRP A 143 13.48 -2.62 -8.55
C TRP A 143 13.94 -1.20 -8.17
N SER A 144 13.55 -0.73 -6.99
CA SER A 144 13.94 0.61 -6.52
C SER A 144 15.39 0.71 -6.06
N ALA A 145 16.03 -0.42 -5.74
CA ALA A 145 17.43 -0.48 -5.31
C ALA A 145 18.42 -0.65 -6.47
N GLU A 146 17.97 -0.95 -7.69
CA GLU A 146 18.82 -1.08 -8.89
C GLU A 146 19.88 0.03 -9.04
N PRO A 147 19.57 1.33 -8.78
CA PRO A 147 20.52 2.40 -9.00
C PRO A 147 21.73 2.37 -8.05
N PHE A 148 21.68 1.63 -6.94
CA PHE A 148 22.84 1.46 -6.06
C PHE A 148 24.03 0.84 -6.79
N SER A 149 23.79 -0.01 -7.79
CA SER A 149 24.87 -0.59 -8.62
C SER A 149 25.68 0.48 -9.35
N ARG A 150 25.03 1.56 -9.81
CA ARG A 150 25.67 2.64 -10.58
C ARG A 150 26.63 3.49 -9.74
N ILE A 151 26.54 3.40 -8.41
CA ILE A 151 27.41 4.13 -7.48
C ILE A 151 28.86 3.64 -7.56
N PHE A 152 29.07 2.39 -7.97
CA PHE A 152 30.40 1.83 -8.09
C PHE A 152 31.13 2.31 -9.35
N ASP A 153 30.39 2.65 -10.40
CA ASP A 153 30.95 2.95 -11.72
C ASP A 153 31.09 4.46 -12.00
N ASN A 154 30.29 5.30 -11.34
CA ASN A 154 30.19 6.75 -11.64
C ASN A 154 30.44 7.63 -10.41
N ASP A 155 30.98 8.84 -10.62
CA ASP A 155 31.16 9.86 -9.57
C ASP A 155 30.08 10.95 -9.56
N THR A 156 29.38 11.12 -10.69
CA THR A 156 28.33 12.12 -10.90
C THR A 156 27.06 11.49 -11.46
N PHE A 157 25.89 11.93 -10.98
CA PHE A 157 24.58 11.37 -11.33
C PHE A 157 23.57 12.45 -11.69
N THR A 158 22.57 12.05 -12.47
CA THR A 158 21.48 12.87 -13.00
C THR A 158 20.11 12.29 -12.61
N TYR A 159 19.03 13.00 -12.89
CA TYR A 159 17.66 12.50 -12.69
C TYR A 159 17.37 11.20 -13.45
N THR A 160 18.07 10.97 -14.56
CA THR A 160 17.87 9.77 -15.39
C THR A 160 18.60 8.54 -14.84
N ASP A 161 19.42 8.71 -13.81
CA ASP A 161 20.14 7.60 -13.18
C ASP A 161 19.32 6.85 -12.14
N PHE A 162 18.20 7.42 -11.70
CA PHE A 162 17.20 6.73 -10.89
C PHE A 162 16.33 5.78 -11.75
N THR A 163 15.86 4.67 -11.17
CA THR A 163 14.97 3.72 -11.87
C THR A 163 13.70 4.40 -12.35
N ALA A 164 13.07 5.18 -11.45
CA ALA A 164 12.02 6.13 -11.76
C ALA A 164 12.59 7.53 -11.48
N PRO A 165 12.66 8.44 -12.47
CA PRO A 165 13.18 9.77 -12.24
C PRO A 165 12.40 10.49 -11.14
N GLY A 166 13.11 10.85 -10.07
CA GLY A 166 12.57 11.57 -8.92
C GLY A 166 13.26 12.91 -8.78
N TYR A 167 12.50 13.96 -8.47
CA TYR A 167 13.07 15.27 -8.19
C TYR A 167 13.79 15.29 -6.84
N PHE A 168 15.02 15.76 -6.87
CA PHE A 168 15.93 16.05 -5.77
C PHE A 168 16.70 17.32 -6.14
N PRO A 169 16.75 18.34 -5.29
CA PRO A 169 17.40 19.60 -5.65
C PRO A 169 18.91 19.43 -5.82
N GLY A 170 19.49 20.17 -6.77
CA GLY A 170 20.95 20.28 -6.94
C GLY A 170 21.58 19.24 -7.86
N GLU A 171 20.93 18.88 -8.96
CA GLU A 171 21.59 18.15 -10.06
C GLU A 171 22.74 19.00 -10.65
N PRO A 172 23.94 18.43 -10.92
CA PRO A 172 24.33 17.02 -10.81
C PRO A 172 24.64 16.56 -9.38
N PHE A 173 24.30 15.31 -9.08
CA PHE A 173 24.47 14.73 -7.74
C PHE A 173 25.82 14.04 -7.58
N GLY A 174 26.45 14.19 -6.42
CA GLY A 174 27.55 13.31 -6.00
C GLY A 174 27.04 12.01 -5.37
N LYS A 175 27.94 11.03 -5.21
CA LYS A 175 27.65 9.68 -4.66
C LYS A 175 26.77 9.67 -3.40
N LYS A 176 27.09 10.52 -2.40
CA LYS A 176 26.35 10.57 -1.13
C LYS A 176 24.91 11.04 -1.31
N MET A 177 24.71 12.11 -2.08
CA MET A 177 23.39 12.66 -2.35
C MET A 177 22.55 11.68 -3.17
N PHE A 178 23.15 11.05 -4.17
CA PHE A 178 22.49 10.04 -4.98
C PHE A 178 22.09 8.81 -4.14
N ALA A 179 23.00 8.27 -3.31
CA ALA A 179 22.69 7.15 -2.40
C ALA A 179 21.53 7.46 -1.43
N ALA A 180 21.48 8.68 -0.90
CA ALA A 180 20.38 9.14 -0.06
C ALA A 180 19.06 9.20 -0.86
N GLY A 181 19.10 9.72 -2.08
CA GLY A 181 17.95 9.72 -2.99
C GLY A 181 17.43 8.32 -3.30
N VAL A 182 18.31 7.38 -3.62
CA VAL A 182 17.94 5.97 -3.89
C VAL A 182 17.34 5.32 -2.64
N THR A 183 17.90 5.58 -1.46
CA THR A 183 17.35 5.10 -0.18
C THR A 183 15.93 5.62 0.04
N LEU A 184 15.69 6.92 -0.20
CA LEU A 184 14.36 7.52 -0.11
C LEU A 184 13.39 6.90 -1.13
N GLN A 185 13.86 6.59 -2.34
CA GLN A 185 13.04 5.90 -3.34
C GLN A 185 12.66 4.49 -2.90
N VAL A 186 13.59 3.73 -2.32
CA VAL A 186 13.30 2.39 -1.79
C VAL A 186 12.26 2.46 -0.67
N VAL A 187 12.42 3.39 0.28
CA VAL A 187 11.46 3.57 1.39
C VAL A 187 10.09 4.01 0.87
N GLY A 188 10.05 4.96 -0.07
CA GLY A 188 8.82 5.45 -0.69
C GLY A 188 8.09 4.36 -1.49
N ALA A 189 8.82 3.62 -2.32
CA ALA A 189 8.30 2.48 -3.08
C ALA A 189 7.76 1.38 -2.16
N TRP A 190 8.46 1.08 -1.07
CA TRP A 190 8.01 0.10 -0.09
C TRP A 190 6.72 0.55 0.60
N SER A 191 6.66 1.81 1.05
CA SER A 191 5.48 2.39 1.69
C SER A 191 4.25 2.38 0.78
N ILE A 192 4.37 2.82 -0.48
CA ILE A 192 3.23 2.91 -1.40
C ILE A 192 2.72 1.52 -1.81
N ASN A 193 3.63 0.56 -2.05
CA ASN A 193 3.27 -0.83 -2.33
C ASN A 193 2.58 -1.47 -1.12
N PHE A 194 3.15 -1.32 0.08
CA PHE A 194 2.54 -1.83 1.30
C PHE A 194 1.13 -1.25 1.51
N ARG A 195 0.96 0.04 1.20
CA ARG A 195 -0.33 0.71 1.28
C ARG A 195 -1.35 0.13 0.31
N LYS A 196 -0.97 -0.11 -0.94
CA LYS A 196 -1.81 -0.76 -1.95
C LYS A 196 -2.17 -2.19 -1.55
N ILE A 197 -1.19 -2.99 -1.12
CA ILE A 197 -1.38 -4.35 -0.63
C ILE A 197 -2.40 -4.37 0.53
N SER A 198 -2.33 -3.40 1.45
CA SER A 198 -3.32 -3.30 2.54
C SER A 198 -4.74 -3.08 2.04
N ILE A 199 -4.95 -2.38 0.92
CA ILE A 199 -6.28 -2.24 0.30
C ILE A 199 -6.74 -3.61 -0.24
N ASP A 200 -5.87 -4.30 -0.97
CA ASP A 200 -6.18 -5.61 -1.57
C ASP A 200 -6.55 -6.62 -0.49
N ILE A 201 -5.82 -6.63 0.63
CA ILE A 201 -6.11 -7.49 1.79
C ILE A 201 -7.49 -7.18 2.35
N TYR A 202 -7.81 -5.90 2.50
CA TYR A 202 -9.08 -5.45 3.06
C TYR A 202 -10.25 -5.88 2.17
N VAL A 203 -10.18 -5.60 0.87
CA VAL A 203 -11.23 -5.95 -0.10
C VAL A 203 -11.38 -7.46 -0.25
N ASN A 204 -10.27 -8.18 -0.43
CA ASN A 204 -10.33 -9.63 -0.57
C ASN A 204 -10.86 -10.31 0.70
N TYR A 205 -10.59 -9.76 1.89
CA TYR A 205 -11.17 -10.30 3.11
C TYR A 205 -12.71 -10.25 3.10
N PHE A 206 -13.31 -9.18 2.58
CA PHE A 206 -14.77 -9.13 2.36
C PHE A 206 -15.24 -10.19 1.38
N ILE A 207 -14.53 -10.36 0.26
CA ILE A 207 -14.86 -11.35 -0.78
C ILE A 207 -14.82 -12.77 -0.21
N VAL A 208 -13.79 -13.11 0.56
CA VAL A 208 -13.63 -14.44 1.14
C VAL A 208 -14.70 -14.74 2.18
N VAL A 209 -15.06 -13.75 3.02
CA VAL A 209 -16.17 -13.92 3.98
C VAL A 209 -17.50 -14.12 3.25
N LEU A 210 -17.77 -13.37 2.17
CA LEU A 210 -18.95 -13.57 1.32
C LEU A 210 -19.00 -14.97 0.70
N SER A 211 -17.89 -15.39 0.08
CA SER A 211 -17.79 -16.71 -0.54
C SER A 211 -17.98 -17.84 0.47
N ALA A 212 -17.53 -17.66 1.71
CA ALA A 212 -17.73 -18.62 2.76
C ALA A 212 -19.18 -18.65 3.28
N GLN A 213 -19.91 -17.53 3.23
CA GLN A 213 -21.35 -17.53 3.56
C GLN A 213 -22.23 -18.15 2.47
N TYR A 214 -21.76 -18.14 1.23
CA TYR A 214 -22.47 -18.74 0.09
C TYR A 214 -22.32 -20.27 0.02
N LYS A 215 -21.20 -20.80 0.54
CA LYS A 215 -20.98 -22.24 0.69
C LYS A 215 -21.81 -22.82 1.82
#